data_AF-A0A4S1WMN8-F1
#
_entry.id   AF-A0A4S1WMN8-F1
#
_cell.length_a   1.000
_cell.length_b   1.000
_cell.length_c   1.000
_cell.angle_alpha   90.00
_cell.angle_beta   90.00
_cell.angle_gamma   90.00
#
_symmetry.space_group_name_H-M   'P 1'
#
loop_
_entity.id
_entity.type
_entity.pdbx_description
1 polymer ?
#
loop_
_entity_poly.entity_id
_entity_poly.type
_entity_poly.pdbx_seq_one_letter_code
_entity_poly.pdbx_strand_id
1 'polypeptide(L)'
;MTKWIWALLALAVSGTAAAKDREPEVLTLSSKWIARYETDACNLVAQFGTGDRAMIAMLTRYQPGDDFDLTLIGKQVRYPEASVDAKVDFGIQADARRSVMLGNMGERPAMFFKSLRLDGWQWKENQLPPRVTPEQEKGVVGVTVSIAAKTPLRLVTKSGLAKPMAALRTCMDDLIKSWGYDPAEQAALSKPAMPLSPPPSWFHSDDYPLSAMRGGHNGHVQFRLDIDPTGKIAGCHVLARTNPDDFADLTCKLIQKRGGFSPALDAAGKPVRSYFIKAVRFMIGG
;
A
#
# COMPACT_ATOMS: atom_id res chain seq x y z
N MET A 1 5.37 14.71 -82.35
CA MET A 1 4.45 13.89 -81.53
C MET A 1 5.27 13.23 -80.43
N THR A 2 5.31 13.83 -79.25
CA THR A 2 6.21 13.40 -78.16
C THR A 2 5.33 12.96 -77.00
N LYS A 3 5.21 11.64 -76.79
CA LYS A 3 4.41 11.05 -75.70
C LYS A 3 5.20 11.13 -74.39
N TRP A 4 4.65 11.82 -73.40
CA TRP A 4 5.13 11.77 -72.02
C TRP A 4 4.37 10.68 -71.26
N ILE A 5 5.10 9.71 -70.72
CA ILE A 5 4.59 8.69 -69.79
C ILE A 5 4.83 9.24 -68.38
N TRP A 6 3.76 9.56 -67.66
CA TRP A 6 3.83 9.85 -66.23
C TRP A 6 3.64 8.53 -65.46
N ALA A 7 4.70 8.09 -64.78
CA ALA A 7 4.63 6.99 -63.82
C ALA A 7 4.06 7.52 -62.50
N LEU A 8 2.91 6.98 -62.07
CA LEU A 8 2.34 7.22 -60.75
C LEU A 8 3.07 6.35 -59.71
N LEU A 9 3.91 6.98 -58.90
CA LEU A 9 4.48 6.38 -57.69
C LEU A 9 3.37 6.32 -56.61
N ALA A 10 2.88 5.12 -56.28
CA ALA A 10 2.00 4.91 -55.14
C ALA A 10 2.84 4.88 -53.84
N LEU A 11 2.77 5.96 -53.05
CA LEU A 11 3.30 5.99 -51.69
C LEU A 11 2.40 5.15 -50.78
N ALA A 12 2.89 3.97 -50.39
CA ALA A 12 2.29 3.21 -49.31
C ALA A 12 2.52 3.94 -47.98
N VAL A 13 1.46 4.53 -47.42
CA VAL A 13 1.48 5.07 -46.06
C VAL A 13 1.39 3.89 -45.10
N SER A 14 2.53 3.47 -44.56
CA SER A 14 2.61 2.54 -43.44
C SER A 14 2.10 3.24 -42.18
N GLY A 15 0.79 3.16 -41.94
CA GLY A 15 0.20 3.61 -40.68
C GLY A 15 0.68 2.71 -39.54
N THR A 16 1.55 3.22 -38.67
CA THR A 16 1.76 2.64 -37.35
C THR A 16 0.44 2.75 -36.59
N ALA A 17 -0.26 1.64 -36.43
CA ALA A 17 -1.43 1.59 -35.57
C ALA A 17 -0.98 1.90 -34.14
N ALA A 18 -1.16 3.15 -33.70
CA ALA A 18 -1.08 3.49 -32.29
C ALA A 18 -2.05 2.55 -31.55
N ALA A 19 -1.53 1.83 -30.55
CA ALA A 19 -2.35 0.96 -29.72
C ALA A 19 -3.48 1.83 -29.14
N LYS A 20 -4.72 1.59 -29.59
CA LYS A 20 -5.89 2.31 -29.11
C LYS A 20 -6.03 1.97 -27.63
N ASP A 21 -5.90 2.97 -26.76
CA ASP A 21 -6.07 2.78 -25.32
C ASP A 21 -7.42 2.10 -25.09
N ARG A 22 -7.40 0.93 -24.43
CA ARG A 22 -8.61 0.15 -24.18
C ARG A 22 -9.47 0.92 -23.19
N GLU A 23 -10.76 1.07 -23.51
CA GLU A 23 -11.71 1.67 -22.58
C GLU A 23 -11.72 0.90 -21.24
N PRO A 24 -11.72 1.59 -20.08
CA PRO A 24 -11.70 0.92 -18.80
C PRO A 24 -12.96 0.06 -18.56
N GLU A 25 -12.78 -1.11 -17.95
CA GLU A 25 -13.89 -1.81 -17.30
C GLU A 25 -14.31 -1.00 -16.06
N VAL A 26 -15.56 -0.53 -16.05
CA VAL A 26 -16.08 0.31 -14.96
C VAL A 26 -16.94 -0.53 -14.01
N LEU A 27 -16.56 -0.53 -12.73
CA LEU A 27 -17.37 -1.07 -11.63
C LEU A 27 -17.77 0.04 -10.68
N THR A 28 -19.07 0.21 -10.48
CA THR A 28 -19.60 1.26 -9.59
C THR A 28 -19.83 0.71 -8.19
N LEU A 29 -19.58 1.55 -7.18
CA LEU A 29 -19.85 1.28 -5.77
C LEU A 29 -21.27 0.70 -5.58
N SER A 30 -21.34 -0.51 -5.03
CA SER A 30 -22.58 -1.25 -4.78
C SER A 30 -22.91 -1.41 -3.29
N SER A 31 -21.99 -1.04 -2.39
CA SER A 31 -22.22 -0.96 -0.95
C SER A 31 -21.99 0.45 -0.39
N LYS A 32 -22.15 0.61 0.93
CA LYS A 32 -21.56 1.74 1.65
C LYS A 32 -20.09 1.43 1.96
N TRP A 33 -19.29 2.46 2.19
CA TRP A 33 -17.98 2.33 2.82
C TRP A 33 -18.16 2.00 4.30
N ILE A 34 -17.38 1.05 4.80
CA ILE A 34 -17.41 0.60 6.19
C ILE A 34 -15.99 0.66 6.74
N ALA A 35 -15.76 1.42 7.80
CA ALA A 35 -14.54 1.35 8.58
C ALA A 35 -14.66 0.18 9.57
N ARG A 36 -13.73 -0.78 9.48
CA ARG A 36 -13.61 -1.93 10.37
C ARG A 36 -12.38 -1.74 11.25
N TYR A 37 -12.60 -1.95 12.54
CA TYR A 37 -11.60 -1.89 13.59
C TYR A 37 -11.09 -3.31 13.78
N GLU A 38 -9.90 -3.59 13.26
CA GLU A 38 -9.19 -4.82 13.57
C GLU A 38 -8.36 -4.62 14.84
N THR A 39 -7.83 -5.69 15.40
CA THR A 39 -6.94 -5.63 16.58
C THR A 39 -5.72 -4.74 16.35
N ASP A 40 -5.17 -4.76 15.14
CA ASP A 40 -3.87 -4.17 14.81
C ASP A 40 -3.88 -3.32 13.53
N ALA A 41 -5.06 -3.05 12.97
CA ALA A 41 -5.21 -2.27 11.75
C ALA A 41 -6.60 -1.64 11.64
N CYS A 42 -6.72 -0.64 10.79
CA CYS A 42 -8.00 -0.08 10.38
C CYS A 42 -8.24 -0.34 8.89
N ASN A 43 -9.35 -0.99 8.57
CA ASN A 43 -9.74 -1.35 7.21
C ASN A 43 -10.95 -0.52 6.77
N LEU A 44 -10.81 0.26 5.70
CA LEU A 44 -11.92 0.93 5.05
C LEU A 44 -12.34 0.10 3.82
N VAL A 45 -13.51 -0.52 3.88
CA VAL A 45 -13.95 -1.55 2.94
C VAL A 45 -15.21 -1.15 2.19
N ALA A 46 -15.24 -1.41 0.89
CA ALA A 46 -16.45 -1.28 0.08
C ALA A 46 -16.49 -2.31 -1.06
N GLN A 47 -17.71 -2.62 -1.51
CA GLN A 47 -17.96 -3.46 -2.68
C GLN A 47 -18.27 -2.60 -3.91
N PHE A 48 -17.74 -3.03 -5.05
CA PHE A 48 -17.97 -2.46 -6.37
C PHE A 48 -18.51 -3.54 -7.30
N GLY A 49 -19.44 -3.19 -8.20
CA GLY A 49 -20.09 -4.15 -9.08
C GLY A 49 -21.01 -5.12 -8.33
N THR A 50 -21.59 -6.07 -9.06
CA THR A 50 -22.53 -7.08 -8.55
C THR A 50 -22.32 -8.43 -9.26
N GLY A 51 -22.85 -9.50 -8.68
CA GLY A 51 -22.75 -10.86 -9.24
C GLY A 51 -21.29 -11.29 -9.44
N ASP A 52 -21.00 -11.90 -10.58
CA ASP A 52 -19.64 -12.37 -10.92
C ASP A 52 -18.60 -11.25 -11.09
N ARG A 53 -19.06 -10.01 -11.26
CA ARG A 53 -18.20 -8.83 -11.36
C ARG A 53 -18.06 -8.09 -10.03
N ALA A 54 -18.60 -8.63 -8.95
CA ALA A 54 -18.44 -8.03 -7.63
C ALA A 54 -16.96 -8.10 -7.19
N MET A 55 -16.45 -6.98 -6.71
CA MET A 55 -15.11 -6.85 -6.14
C MET A 55 -15.16 -6.10 -4.82
N ILE A 56 -14.19 -6.36 -3.96
CA ILE A 56 -13.97 -5.61 -2.73
C ILE A 56 -12.74 -4.73 -2.91
N ALA A 57 -12.85 -3.45 -2.57
CA ALA A 57 -11.70 -2.59 -2.31
C ALA A 57 -11.55 -2.43 -0.80
N MET A 58 -10.34 -2.61 -0.30
CA MET A 58 -9.98 -2.46 1.10
C MET A 58 -8.76 -1.55 1.21
N LEU A 59 -8.94 -0.40 1.88
CA LEU A 59 -7.86 0.51 2.22
C LEU A 59 -7.46 0.23 3.66
N THR A 60 -6.23 -0.19 3.89
CA THR A 60 -5.73 -0.57 5.21
C THR A 60 -4.70 0.42 5.70
N ARG A 61 -4.84 0.86 6.95
CA ARG A 61 -3.81 1.61 7.68
C ARG A 61 -3.40 0.86 8.93
N TYR A 62 -2.10 0.84 9.16
CA TYR A 62 -1.48 0.30 10.36
C TYR A 62 -0.97 1.40 11.30
N GLN A 63 -0.91 2.65 10.83
CA GLN A 63 -0.48 3.80 11.62
C GLN A 63 -1.20 5.06 11.15
N PRO A 64 -1.28 6.11 11.99
CA PRO A 64 -1.75 7.42 11.57
C PRO A 64 -0.88 7.96 10.43
N GLY A 65 -1.50 8.65 9.48
CA GLY A 65 -0.82 9.14 8.29
C GLY A 65 -1.76 9.25 7.10
N ASP A 66 -1.20 9.58 5.95
CA ASP A 66 -1.93 9.71 4.69
C ASP A 66 -1.73 8.52 3.75
N ASP A 67 -0.68 7.72 3.98
CA ASP A 67 -0.46 6.48 3.28
C ASP A 67 -1.44 5.38 3.71
N PHE A 68 -1.69 4.44 2.81
CA PHE A 68 -2.50 3.25 3.06
C PHE A 68 -2.12 2.14 2.08
N ASP A 69 -2.37 0.91 2.47
CA ASP A 69 -2.36 -0.21 1.54
C ASP A 69 -3.72 -0.30 0.85
N LEU A 70 -3.73 -0.53 -0.47
CA LEU A 70 -4.96 -0.84 -1.21
C LEU A 70 -4.93 -2.32 -1.59
N THR A 71 -5.96 -3.06 -1.18
CA THR A 71 -6.20 -4.42 -1.64
C THR A 71 -7.45 -4.46 -2.49
N LEU A 72 -7.32 -4.92 -3.72
CA LEU A 72 -8.46 -5.21 -4.60
C LEU A 72 -8.67 -6.73 -4.61
N ILE A 73 -9.88 -7.19 -4.29
CA ILE A 73 -10.22 -8.62 -4.24
C ILE A 73 -11.36 -8.93 -5.22
N GLY A 74 -11.11 -9.82 -6.18
CA GLY A 74 -12.09 -10.22 -7.18
C GLY A 74 -11.49 -10.94 -8.39
N LYS A 75 -12.33 -11.52 -9.23
CA LYS A 75 -11.88 -12.33 -10.40
C LYS A 75 -11.10 -11.49 -11.42
N GLN A 76 -11.39 -10.18 -11.51
CA GLN A 76 -10.77 -9.24 -12.43
C GLN A 76 -9.28 -9.00 -12.16
N VAL A 77 -8.80 -9.30 -10.95
CA VAL A 77 -7.38 -9.17 -10.58
C VAL A 77 -6.66 -10.52 -10.53
N ARG A 78 -7.20 -11.53 -11.22
CA ARG A 78 -6.52 -12.82 -11.38
C ARG A 78 -5.45 -12.72 -12.46
N TYR A 79 -4.20 -12.89 -12.05
CA TYR A 79 -3.03 -12.90 -12.90
C TYR A 79 -2.14 -14.10 -12.52
N PRO A 80 -1.48 -14.76 -13.49
CA PRO A 80 -0.58 -15.87 -13.21
C PRO A 80 0.75 -15.43 -12.57
N GLU A 81 1.15 -14.16 -12.76
CA GLU A 81 2.39 -13.62 -12.22
C GLU A 81 2.30 -13.39 -10.70
N ALA A 82 3.43 -13.47 -9.99
CA ALA A 82 3.50 -13.14 -8.56
C ALA A 82 3.51 -11.61 -8.30
N SER A 83 3.92 -10.83 -9.32
CA SER A 83 3.92 -9.38 -9.27
C SER A 83 3.79 -8.77 -10.67
N VAL A 84 3.20 -7.60 -10.75
CA VAL A 84 3.07 -6.81 -11.99
C VAL A 84 3.38 -5.34 -11.73
N ASP A 85 3.83 -4.64 -12.76
CA ASP A 85 3.82 -3.18 -12.75
C ASP A 85 2.44 -2.65 -13.13
N ALA A 86 1.84 -1.84 -12.26
CA ALA A 86 0.59 -1.18 -12.52
C ALA A 86 0.68 0.32 -12.25
N LYS A 87 -0.12 1.10 -12.99
CA LYS A 87 -0.39 2.51 -12.71
C LYS A 87 -1.66 2.61 -11.90
N VAL A 88 -1.63 3.38 -10.81
CA VAL A 88 -2.81 3.71 -10.00
C VAL A 88 -3.08 5.19 -10.10
N ASP A 89 -4.31 5.54 -10.43
CA ASP A 89 -4.78 6.92 -10.57
C ASP A 89 -6.08 7.14 -9.78
N PHE A 90 -6.07 8.10 -8.87
CA PHE A 90 -7.24 8.49 -8.06
C PHE A 90 -8.03 9.67 -8.66
N GLY A 91 -7.64 10.16 -9.84
CA GLY A 91 -8.33 11.20 -10.59
C GLY A 91 -8.09 12.62 -10.08
N ILE A 92 -7.20 12.80 -9.10
CA ILE A 92 -6.89 14.12 -8.53
C ILE A 92 -5.49 14.64 -8.88
N GLN A 93 -4.67 13.84 -9.58
CA GLN A 93 -3.31 14.17 -10.03
C GLN A 93 -2.67 12.99 -10.79
N ALA A 94 -1.39 13.10 -11.19
CA ALA A 94 -0.73 12.15 -12.09
C ALA A 94 -0.66 10.72 -11.54
N ASP A 95 -0.72 9.74 -12.46
CA ASP A 95 -0.67 8.32 -12.12
C ASP A 95 0.65 7.92 -11.45
N ALA A 96 0.54 6.91 -10.57
CA ALA A 96 1.67 6.44 -9.80
C ALA A 96 1.98 4.99 -10.19
N ARG A 97 3.11 4.76 -10.89
CA ARG A 97 3.57 3.39 -11.21
C ARG A 97 4.03 2.69 -9.94
N ARG A 98 3.62 1.44 -9.75
CA ARG A 98 3.95 0.60 -8.60
C ARG A 98 4.24 -0.82 -9.06
N SER A 99 5.22 -1.45 -8.42
CA SER A 99 5.30 -2.90 -8.37
C SER A 99 4.24 -3.40 -7.39
N VAL A 100 3.33 -4.24 -7.89
CA VAL A 100 2.13 -4.70 -7.20
C VAL A 100 2.23 -6.19 -6.98
N MET A 101 1.96 -6.63 -5.76
CA MET A 101 1.96 -8.06 -5.44
C MET A 101 0.61 -8.67 -5.81
N LEU A 102 0.64 -9.88 -6.34
CA LEU A 102 -0.51 -10.66 -6.72
C LEU A 102 -0.57 -11.92 -5.85
N GLY A 103 -1.78 -12.35 -5.53
CA GLY A 103 -1.99 -13.53 -4.73
C GLY A 103 -3.47 -13.74 -4.46
N ASN A 104 -3.78 -14.34 -3.32
CA ASN A 104 -5.15 -14.56 -2.89
C ASN A 104 -5.38 -13.98 -1.49
N MET A 105 -6.62 -13.58 -1.23
CA MET A 105 -7.14 -13.33 0.11
C MET A 105 -8.22 -14.37 0.40
N GLY A 106 -7.87 -15.39 1.20
CA GLY A 106 -8.60 -16.66 1.23
C GLY A 106 -8.54 -17.33 -0.14
N GLU A 107 -9.69 -17.79 -0.66
CA GLU A 107 -9.79 -18.42 -1.99
C GLU A 107 -9.96 -17.43 -3.14
N ARG A 108 -9.99 -16.12 -2.87
CA ARG A 108 -10.28 -15.10 -3.89
C ARG A 108 -9.00 -14.41 -4.37
N PRO A 109 -8.82 -14.23 -5.69
CA PRO A 109 -7.71 -13.46 -6.22
C PRO A 109 -7.68 -12.05 -5.66
N ALA A 110 -6.48 -11.58 -5.35
CA ALA A 110 -6.24 -10.29 -4.74
C ALA A 110 -4.98 -9.63 -5.31
N MET A 111 -5.04 -8.31 -5.39
CA MET A 111 -3.96 -7.44 -5.84
C MET A 111 -3.65 -6.45 -4.73
N PHE A 112 -2.39 -6.43 -4.30
CA PHE A 112 -1.94 -5.72 -3.10
C PHE A 112 -0.99 -4.58 -3.48
N PHE A 113 -1.50 -3.36 -3.34
CA PHE A 113 -0.71 -2.14 -3.44
C PHE A 113 -0.27 -1.71 -2.05
N LYS A 114 1.01 -1.35 -1.94
CA LYS A 114 1.61 -0.95 -0.65
C LYS A 114 1.92 0.53 -0.63
N SER A 115 1.66 1.16 0.52
CA SER A 115 2.02 2.56 0.80
C SER A 115 1.57 3.53 -0.32
N LEU A 116 0.32 3.38 -0.77
CA LEU A 116 -0.31 4.33 -1.68
C LEU A 116 -0.68 5.60 -0.94
N ARG A 117 -0.75 6.70 -1.69
CA ARG A 117 -1.33 7.96 -1.26
C ARG A 117 -2.28 8.46 -2.32
N LEU A 118 -3.37 9.13 -1.92
CA LEU A 118 -4.36 9.69 -2.87
C LEU A 118 -3.73 10.76 -3.75
N ASP A 119 -2.85 11.56 -3.16
CA ASP A 119 -2.03 12.56 -3.84
C ASP A 119 -0.77 11.97 -4.49
N GLY A 120 -0.65 10.63 -4.62
CA GLY A 120 0.38 9.91 -5.39
C GLY A 120 1.82 10.32 -5.12
N TRP A 121 2.06 11.06 -4.04
CA TRP A 121 3.37 11.53 -3.66
C TRP A 121 4.28 10.33 -3.46
N GLN A 122 5.47 10.46 -4.02
CA GLN A 122 6.51 9.44 -3.94
C GLN A 122 7.51 9.87 -2.89
N TRP A 123 8.02 8.90 -2.14
CA TRP A 123 9.06 9.18 -1.17
C TRP A 123 10.28 9.80 -1.86
N LYS A 124 10.67 10.97 -1.36
CA LYS A 124 11.87 11.71 -1.77
C LYS A 124 12.69 11.96 -0.53
N GLU A 125 13.98 11.70 -0.63
CA GLU A 125 14.91 11.93 0.47
C GLU A 125 14.86 13.40 0.91
N ASN A 126 14.91 13.65 2.22
CA ASN A 126 14.88 14.98 2.83
C ASN A 126 13.62 15.82 2.54
N GLN A 127 12.52 15.21 2.10
CA GLN A 127 11.24 15.89 1.91
C GLN A 127 10.16 15.24 2.74
N LEU A 128 9.47 16.05 3.55
CA LEU A 128 8.26 15.61 4.23
C LEU A 128 7.12 15.46 3.21
N PRO A 129 6.34 14.37 3.26
CA PRO A 129 5.16 14.26 2.42
C PRO A 129 4.18 15.39 2.76
N PRO A 130 3.55 16.02 1.74
CA PRO A 130 2.47 16.97 1.99
C PRO A 130 1.31 16.25 2.69
N ARG A 131 0.45 17.01 3.38
CA ARG A 131 -0.77 16.44 3.94
C ARG A 131 -1.84 16.31 2.86
N VAL A 132 -2.55 15.19 2.83
CA VAL A 132 -3.74 15.04 1.99
C VAL A 132 -4.93 15.74 2.67
N THR A 133 -5.51 16.75 2.02
CA THR A 133 -6.60 17.54 2.62
C THR A 133 -7.97 16.90 2.40
N PRO A 134 -8.97 17.18 3.25
CA PRO A 134 -10.35 16.75 3.01
C PRO A 134 -10.92 17.19 1.65
N GLU A 135 -10.48 18.33 1.12
CA GLU A 135 -10.86 18.82 -0.21
C GLU A 135 -10.30 17.92 -1.31
N GLN A 136 -9.04 17.49 -1.19
CA GLN A 136 -8.46 16.50 -2.11
C GLN A 136 -9.19 15.17 -2.01
N GLU A 137 -9.48 14.69 -0.79
CA GLU A 137 -10.26 13.45 -0.59
C GLU A 137 -11.66 13.54 -1.20
N LYS A 138 -12.30 14.72 -1.13
CA LYS A 138 -13.60 14.99 -1.76
C LYS A 138 -13.51 14.90 -3.29
N GLY A 139 -12.38 15.26 -3.88
CA GLY A 139 -12.11 15.15 -5.32
C GLY A 139 -11.95 13.70 -5.82
N VAL A 140 -11.62 12.75 -4.93
CA VAL A 140 -11.45 11.34 -5.32
C VAL A 140 -12.80 10.67 -5.55
N VAL A 141 -13.24 10.67 -6.81
CA VAL A 141 -14.47 10.00 -7.28
C VAL A 141 -14.21 8.57 -7.77
N GLY A 142 -13.00 8.06 -7.53
CA GLY A 142 -12.64 6.65 -7.55
C GLY A 142 -11.22 6.41 -8.01
N VAL A 143 -10.91 5.15 -8.30
CA VAL A 143 -9.56 4.71 -8.66
C VAL A 143 -9.56 4.00 -10.01
N THR A 144 -8.52 4.23 -10.82
CA THR A 144 -8.21 3.51 -12.05
C THR A 144 -6.91 2.73 -11.84
N VAL A 145 -6.91 1.46 -12.21
CA VAL A 145 -5.72 0.61 -12.24
C VAL A 145 -5.45 0.19 -13.67
N SER A 146 -4.24 0.46 -14.15
CA SER A 146 -3.82 0.15 -15.53
C SER A 146 -2.58 -0.73 -15.53
N ILE A 147 -2.64 -1.85 -16.24
CA ILE A 147 -1.52 -2.78 -16.47
C ILE A 147 -1.26 -2.84 -17.97
N ALA A 148 0.01 -2.86 -18.38
CA ALA A 148 0.39 -2.88 -19.79
C ALA A 148 -0.30 -4.03 -20.56
N ALA A 149 -0.82 -3.72 -21.75
CA ALA A 149 -1.54 -4.66 -22.62
C ALA A 149 -2.81 -5.31 -22.02
N LYS A 150 -3.31 -4.83 -20.87
CA LYS A 150 -4.58 -5.25 -20.25
C LYS A 150 -5.62 -4.12 -20.34
N THR A 151 -6.90 -4.48 -20.18
CA THR A 151 -7.98 -3.49 -20.06
C THR A 151 -7.88 -2.84 -18.67
N PRO A 152 -7.86 -1.49 -18.57
CA PRO A 152 -7.84 -0.82 -17.27
C PRO A 152 -9.10 -1.13 -16.45
N LEU A 153 -8.98 -1.15 -15.12
CA LEU A 153 -10.10 -1.33 -14.19
C LEU A 153 -10.39 0.00 -13.49
N ARG A 154 -11.63 0.48 -13.55
CA ARG A 154 -12.08 1.73 -12.90
C ARG A 154 -13.14 1.43 -11.83
N LEU A 155 -12.84 1.73 -10.57
CA LEU A 155 -13.77 1.60 -9.44
C LEU A 155 -14.39 2.95 -9.06
N VAL A 156 -15.64 3.20 -9.45
CA VAL A 156 -16.32 4.50 -9.25
C VAL A 156 -17.02 4.57 -7.89
N THR A 157 -16.67 5.54 -7.05
CA THR A 157 -17.14 5.64 -5.66
C THR A 157 -18.49 6.33 -5.50
N LYS A 158 -19.10 6.86 -6.58
CA LYS A 158 -20.32 7.70 -6.63
C LYS A 158 -20.21 9.05 -5.90
N SER A 159 -19.40 9.14 -4.85
CA SER A 159 -19.10 10.36 -4.10
C SER A 159 -17.61 10.41 -3.74
N GLY A 160 -17.11 11.58 -3.36
CA GLY A 160 -15.76 11.75 -2.81
C GLY A 160 -15.47 10.86 -1.59
N LEU A 161 -14.18 10.66 -1.30
CA LEU A 161 -13.70 9.84 -0.18
C LEU A 161 -13.53 10.59 1.15
N ALA A 162 -13.80 11.90 1.22
CA ALA A 162 -13.60 12.70 2.44
C ALA A 162 -14.24 12.08 3.71
N LYS A 163 -15.51 11.67 3.65
CA LYS A 163 -16.18 11.01 4.78
C LYS A 163 -15.58 9.62 5.11
N PRO A 164 -15.42 8.71 4.13
CA PRO A 164 -14.72 7.43 4.35
C PRO A 164 -13.33 7.59 5.00
N MET A 165 -12.51 8.53 4.51
CA MET A 165 -11.17 8.76 5.04
C MET A 165 -11.18 9.38 6.44
N ALA A 166 -12.16 10.23 6.76
CA ALA A 166 -12.36 10.73 8.13
C ALA A 166 -12.72 9.60 9.12
N ALA A 167 -13.55 8.65 8.70
CA ALA A 167 -13.85 7.46 9.51
C ALA A 167 -12.60 6.59 9.72
N LEU A 168 -11.76 6.44 8.68
CA LEU A 168 -10.49 5.74 8.79
C LEU A 168 -9.51 6.45 9.74
N ARG A 169 -9.44 7.78 9.72
CA ARG A 169 -8.65 8.57 10.69
C ARG A 169 -9.12 8.35 12.13
N THR A 170 -10.44 8.40 12.35
CA THR A 170 -11.03 8.15 13.69
C THR A 170 -10.66 6.76 14.19
N CYS A 171 -10.74 5.75 13.32
CA CYS A 171 -10.32 4.39 13.67
C CYS A 171 -8.85 4.34 14.09
N MET A 172 -7.96 5.03 13.37
CA MET A 172 -6.55 5.05 13.73
C MET A 172 -6.31 5.68 15.10
N ASP A 173 -6.97 6.78 15.42
CA ASP A 173 -6.83 7.43 16.74
C ASP A 173 -7.28 6.49 17.87
N ASP A 174 -8.38 5.77 17.68
CA ASP A 174 -8.87 4.80 18.66
C ASP A 174 -7.97 3.54 18.76
N LEU A 175 -7.37 3.12 17.65
CA LEU A 175 -6.39 2.03 17.63
C LEU A 175 -5.15 2.40 18.46
N ILE A 176 -4.62 3.62 18.30
CA ILE A 176 -3.49 4.11 19.13
C ILE A 176 -3.84 4.11 20.61
N LYS A 177 -5.05 4.53 20.99
CA LYS A 177 -5.53 4.45 22.38
C LYS A 177 -5.59 3.02 22.89
N SER A 178 -6.04 2.08 22.07
CA SER A 178 -6.13 0.66 22.44
C SER A 178 -4.75 0.03 22.74
N TRP A 179 -3.69 0.57 22.14
CA TRP A 179 -2.30 0.19 22.42
C TRP A 179 -1.72 0.84 23.67
N GLY A 180 -2.48 1.72 24.35
CA GLY A 180 -2.06 2.40 25.57
C GLY A 180 -1.23 3.66 25.35
N TYR A 181 -1.37 4.32 24.18
CA TYR A 181 -0.76 5.60 23.86
C TYR A 181 -1.82 6.70 23.69
N ASP A 182 -1.45 7.96 23.94
CA ASP A 182 -2.28 9.11 23.60
C ASP A 182 -1.99 9.59 22.16
N PRO A 183 -2.99 9.62 21.25
CA PRO A 183 -2.75 10.03 19.86
C PRO A 183 -2.23 11.46 19.70
N ALA A 184 -2.67 12.39 20.56
CA ALA A 184 -2.24 13.78 20.50
C ALA A 184 -0.81 13.93 21.02
N GLU A 185 -0.43 13.21 22.09
CA GLU A 185 0.95 13.17 22.57
C GLU A 185 1.89 12.61 21.49
N GLN A 186 1.52 11.49 20.85
CA GLN A 186 2.35 10.86 19.81
C GLN A 186 2.47 11.74 18.56
N ALA A 187 1.41 12.47 18.19
CA ALA A 187 1.45 13.43 17.09
C ALA A 187 2.28 14.69 17.41
N ALA A 188 2.43 15.04 18.68
CA ALA A 188 3.13 16.23 19.16
C ALA A 188 4.58 15.97 19.60
N LEU A 189 5.11 14.76 19.39
CA LEU A 189 6.50 14.44 19.71
C LEU A 189 7.46 15.40 19.00
N SER A 190 8.40 15.97 19.75
CA SER A 190 9.47 16.80 19.17
C SER A 190 10.49 15.95 18.41
N LYS A 191 10.65 14.68 18.84
CA LYS A 191 11.46 13.67 18.18
C LYS A 191 10.79 12.30 18.32
N PRO A 192 10.48 11.59 17.22
CA PRO A 192 9.97 10.22 17.32
C PRO A 192 11.06 9.24 17.77
N ALA A 193 10.67 8.05 18.20
CA ALA A 193 11.64 6.96 18.40
C ALA A 193 12.30 6.63 17.06
N MET A 194 13.64 6.63 17.02
CA MET A 194 14.40 6.41 15.79
C MET A 194 15.30 5.19 15.89
N PRO A 195 15.30 4.29 14.89
CA PRO A 195 16.27 3.20 14.81
C PRO A 195 17.72 3.72 14.90
N LEU A 196 18.54 3.10 15.74
CA LEU A 196 19.98 3.41 15.83
C LEU A 196 20.77 2.88 14.62
N SER A 197 20.24 1.85 13.97
CA SER A 197 20.72 1.36 12.68
C SER A 197 19.56 1.27 11.70
N PRO A 198 19.80 1.34 10.38
CA PRO A 198 18.76 1.18 9.38
C PRO A 198 18.02 -0.15 9.59
N PRO A 199 16.67 -0.18 9.65
CA PRO A 199 15.92 -1.41 9.89
C PRO A 199 16.27 -2.62 9.00
N PRO A 200 16.62 -2.46 7.71
CA PRO A 200 17.09 -3.59 6.90
C PRO A 200 18.32 -4.30 7.47
N SER A 201 19.20 -3.60 8.21
CA SER A 201 20.39 -4.21 8.85
C SER A 201 20.07 -5.23 9.96
N TRP A 202 18.82 -5.30 10.41
CA TRP A 202 18.40 -6.31 11.40
C TRP A 202 18.15 -7.68 10.77
N PHE A 203 18.07 -7.75 9.44
CA PHE A 203 17.74 -8.95 8.69
C PHE A 203 18.89 -9.26 7.72
N HIS A 204 19.43 -10.47 7.80
CA HIS A 204 20.47 -10.95 6.91
C HIS A 204 19.89 -12.03 5.98
N SER A 205 20.51 -12.22 4.82
CA SER A 205 20.08 -13.25 3.86
C SER A 205 20.07 -14.65 4.47
N ASP A 206 21.00 -14.95 5.38
CA ASP A 206 21.08 -16.24 6.08
C ASP A 206 19.96 -16.48 7.11
N ASP A 207 19.20 -15.44 7.47
CA ASP A 207 18.04 -15.62 8.34
C ASP A 207 16.83 -16.18 7.60
N TYR A 208 16.86 -16.22 6.27
CA TYR A 208 15.72 -16.65 5.46
C TYR A 208 15.29 -18.08 5.84
N PRO A 209 14.01 -18.31 6.22
CA PRO A 209 13.55 -19.63 6.64
C PRO A 209 13.75 -20.69 5.54
N LEU A 210 14.49 -21.75 5.85
CA LEU A 210 14.82 -22.82 4.89
C LEU A 210 13.56 -23.50 4.31
N SER A 211 12.51 -23.66 5.12
CA SER A 211 11.19 -24.14 4.71
C SER A 211 10.58 -23.26 3.62
N ALA A 212 10.52 -21.95 3.87
CA ALA A 212 10.00 -20.96 2.91
C ALA A 212 10.86 -20.91 1.63
N MET A 213 12.18 -20.99 1.76
CA MET A 213 13.10 -21.02 0.63
C MET A 213 12.88 -22.24 -0.27
N ARG A 214 12.76 -23.44 0.32
CA ARG A 214 12.47 -24.68 -0.43
C ARG A 214 11.08 -24.65 -1.09
N GLY A 215 10.11 -23.99 -0.47
CA GLY A 215 8.76 -23.81 -1.01
C GLY A 215 8.62 -22.67 -2.02
N GLY A 216 9.68 -21.90 -2.27
CA GLY A 216 9.60 -20.75 -3.18
C GLY A 216 8.74 -19.59 -2.65
N HIS A 217 8.51 -19.50 -1.34
CA HIS A 217 7.59 -18.54 -0.74
C HIS A 217 8.28 -17.22 -0.43
N ASN A 218 7.70 -16.10 -0.87
CA ASN A 218 8.09 -14.77 -0.41
C ASN A 218 7.27 -14.36 0.83
N GLY A 219 7.81 -13.41 1.60
CA GLY A 219 7.22 -12.95 2.84
C GLY A 219 7.00 -11.45 2.85
N HIS A 220 5.91 -11.00 3.45
CA HIS A 220 5.76 -9.61 3.87
C HIS A 220 5.21 -9.59 5.28
N VAL A 221 5.88 -8.85 6.17
CA VAL A 221 5.50 -8.75 7.59
C VAL A 221 5.48 -7.27 7.96
N GLN A 222 4.31 -6.79 8.34
CA GLN A 222 4.10 -5.50 8.99
C GLN A 222 4.14 -5.73 10.51
N PHE A 223 4.91 -4.91 11.23
CA PHE A 223 5.06 -5.03 12.67
C PHE A 223 5.02 -3.67 13.37
N ARG A 224 4.68 -3.70 14.66
CA ARG A 224 4.80 -2.61 15.63
C ARG A 224 5.79 -3.00 16.71
N LEU A 225 6.67 -2.07 17.06
CA LEU A 225 7.52 -2.16 18.23
C LEU A 225 7.04 -1.15 19.26
N ASP A 226 6.95 -1.59 20.51
CA ASP A 226 6.75 -0.68 21.64
C ASP A 226 8.12 -0.26 22.15
N ILE A 227 8.37 1.05 22.22
CA ILE A 227 9.65 1.63 22.60
C ILE A 227 9.49 2.35 23.93
N ASP A 228 10.29 1.97 24.92
CA ASP A 228 10.26 2.59 26.24
C ASP A 228 11.00 3.94 26.25
N PRO A 229 10.86 4.76 27.31
CA PRO A 229 11.55 6.04 27.43
C PRO A 229 13.08 5.96 27.43
N THR A 230 13.68 4.77 27.52
CA THR A 230 15.14 4.57 27.43
C THR A 230 15.59 4.23 26.01
N GLY A 231 14.66 3.98 25.08
CA GLY A 231 14.95 3.54 23.72
C GLY A 231 15.06 2.01 23.57
N LYS A 232 14.65 1.23 24.58
CA LYS A 232 14.60 -0.22 24.48
C LYS A 232 13.28 -0.67 23.86
N ILE A 233 13.35 -1.76 23.11
CA ILE A 233 12.17 -2.44 22.55
C ILE A 233 11.52 -3.23 23.69
N ALA A 234 10.37 -2.75 24.17
CA ALA A 234 9.58 -3.37 25.23
C ALA A 234 8.59 -4.42 24.69
N GLY A 235 8.23 -4.35 23.41
CA GLY A 235 7.31 -5.29 22.76
C GLY A 235 7.50 -5.32 21.24
N CYS A 236 7.14 -6.45 20.62
CA CYS A 236 7.07 -6.61 19.16
C CYS A 236 5.80 -7.35 18.80
N HIS A 237 4.99 -6.74 17.94
CA HIS A 237 3.66 -7.22 17.55
C HIS A 237 3.58 -7.29 16.03
N VAL A 238 3.12 -8.42 15.48
CA VAL A 238 2.90 -8.59 14.05
C VAL A 238 1.50 -8.07 13.72
N LEU A 239 1.43 -7.02 12.91
CA LEU A 239 0.16 -6.36 12.55
C LEU A 239 -0.49 -7.00 11.32
N ALA A 240 0.33 -7.44 10.36
CA ALA A 240 -0.10 -8.17 9.18
C ALA A 240 1.04 -9.00 8.62
N ARG A 241 0.70 -10.12 7.99
CA ARG A 241 1.68 -11.03 7.39
C ARG A 241 1.10 -11.79 6.21
N THR A 242 1.97 -12.19 5.29
CA THR A 242 1.66 -13.25 4.32
C THR A 242 1.92 -14.62 4.94
N ASN A 243 1.36 -15.68 4.34
CA ASN A 243 1.75 -17.05 4.66
C ASN A 243 3.06 -17.41 3.92
N PRO A 244 3.87 -18.35 4.44
CA PRO A 244 3.74 -19.03 5.74
C PRO A 244 4.13 -18.14 6.94
N ASP A 245 3.71 -18.55 8.15
CA ASP A 245 3.89 -17.79 9.40
C ASP A 245 5.36 -17.70 9.83
N ASP A 246 6.23 -18.55 9.30
CA ASP A 246 7.68 -18.60 9.57
C ASP A 246 8.35 -17.21 9.49
N PHE A 247 7.93 -16.35 8.54
CA PHE A 247 8.48 -15.00 8.41
C PHE A 247 8.12 -14.10 9.60
N ALA A 248 6.92 -14.25 10.14
CA ALA A 248 6.42 -13.43 11.25
C ALA A 248 7.14 -13.78 12.56
N ASP A 249 7.27 -15.08 12.85
CA ASP A 249 7.96 -15.59 14.04
C ASP A 249 9.44 -15.17 14.05
N LEU A 250 10.09 -15.27 12.89
CA LEU A 250 11.47 -14.85 12.71
C LEU A 250 11.63 -13.34 12.93
N THR A 251 10.70 -12.54 12.38
CA THR A 251 10.83 -11.08 12.35
C THR A 251 10.99 -10.48 13.75
N CYS A 252 10.09 -10.80 14.68
CA CYS A 252 10.19 -10.24 16.03
C CYS A 252 11.43 -10.74 16.78
N LYS A 253 11.82 -12.01 16.59
CA LYS A 253 13.02 -12.59 17.22
C LYS A 253 14.30 -11.86 16.79
N LEU A 254 14.45 -11.55 15.51
CA LEU A 254 15.61 -10.84 14.98
C LEU A 254 15.64 -9.39 15.46
N ILE A 255 14.50 -8.70 15.42
CA ILE A 255 14.39 -7.31 15.87
C ILE A 255 14.74 -7.19 17.35
N GLN A 256 14.25 -8.10 18.20
CA GLN A 256 14.58 -8.07 19.64
C GLN A 256 16.08 -8.30 19.90
N LYS A 257 16.77 -9.06 19.03
CA LYS A 257 18.20 -9.35 19.16
C LYS A 257 19.11 -8.24 18.62
N ARG A 258 18.71 -7.59 17.53
CA ARG A 258 19.59 -6.69 16.74
C ARG A 258 19.09 -5.25 16.66
N GLY A 259 17.82 -5.01 17.00
CA GLY A 259 17.21 -3.70 16.98
C GLY A 259 17.62 -2.86 18.18
N GLY A 260 17.71 -1.55 17.96
CA GLY A 260 17.96 -0.56 18.99
C GLY A 260 17.42 0.79 18.56
N PHE A 261 16.97 1.60 19.52
CA PHE A 261 16.33 2.89 19.26
C PHE A 261 16.92 4.00 20.12
N SER A 262 16.92 5.23 19.60
CA SER A 262 16.90 6.42 20.44
C SER A 262 15.45 6.65 20.91
N PRO A 263 15.22 7.07 22.17
CA PRO A 263 13.88 7.28 22.69
C PRO A 263 13.15 8.40 21.95
N ALA A 264 11.82 8.36 22.00
CA ALA A 264 10.98 9.48 21.62
C ALA A 264 11.05 10.58 22.68
N LEU A 265 10.96 11.83 22.26
CA LEU A 265 10.95 13.01 23.14
C LEU A 265 9.65 13.80 22.95
N ASP A 266 9.04 14.21 24.06
CA ASP A 266 7.90 15.13 24.06
C ASP A 266 8.33 16.57 23.69
N ALA A 267 7.37 17.51 23.68
CA ALA A 267 7.64 18.92 23.39
C ALA A 267 8.59 19.61 24.39
N ALA A 268 8.74 19.07 25.60
CA ALA A 268 9.66 19.57 26.61
C ALA A 268 11.05 18.89 26.56
N GLY A 269 11.26 17.97 25.62
CA GLY A 269 12.49 17.20 25.48
C GLY A 269 12.63 16.05 26.47
N LYS A 270 11.55 15.68 27.17
CA LYS A 270 11.55 14.55 28.10
C LYS A 270 11.33 13.24 27.34
N PRO A 271 12.10 12.18 27.65
CA PRO A 271 11.85 10.87 27.07
C PRO A 271 10.49 10.30 27.47
N VAL A 272 9.74 9.82 26.49
CA VAL A 272 8.41 9.22 26.66
C VAL A 272 8.32 7.90 25.92
N ARG A 273 7.31 7.09 26.26
CA ARG A 273 7.02 5.87 25.51
C ARG A 273 6.50 6.23 24.11
N SER A 274 6.82 5.41 23.13
CA SER A 274 6.30 5.56 21.78
C SER A 274 6.28 4.21 21.08
N TYR A 275 5.83 4.18 19.85
CA TYR A 275 5.83 2.99 19.02
C TYR A 275 6.54 3.25 17.70
N PHE A 276 6.99 2.18 17.07
CA PHE A 276 7.60 2.21 15.75
C PHE A 276 6.95 1.16 14.86
N ILE A 277 6.44 1.58 13.71
CA ILE A 277 5.76 0.67 12.77
C ILE A 277 6.55 0.63 11.47
N LYS A 278 6.78 -0.59 10.99
CA LYS A 278 7.45 -0.80 9.70
C LYS A 278 7.03 -2.12 9.09
N ALA A 279 7.40 -2.30 7.83
CA ALA A 279 7.26 -3.55 7.12
C ALA A 279 8.62 -4.06 6.67
N VAL A 280 8.78 -5.37 6.66
CA VAL A 280 9.87 -6.08 6.01
C VAL A 280 9.31 -6.93 4.88
N ARG A 281 10.09 -7.09 3.80
CA ARG A 281 9.79 -7.99 2.69
C ARG A 281 10.93 -8.99 2.57
N PHE A 282 10.58 -10.26 2.47
CA PHE A 282 11.48 -11.36 2.22
C PHE A 282 11.28 -11.82 0.78
N MET A 283 12.34 -11.75 -0.02
CA MET A 283 12.31 -12.14 -1.44
C MET A 283 13.41 -13.13 -1.73
N ILE A 284 13.11 -14.17 -2.51
CA ILE A 284 14.12 -15.10 -3.02
C ILE A 284 14.92 -14.39 -4.12
N GLY A 285 16.25 -14.37 -3.99
CA GLY A 285 17.16 -13.79 -5.00
C GLY A 285 17.21 -12.27 -5.03
N GLY A 286 16.79 -11.60 -3.93
CA GLY A 286 16.91 -10.16 -3.72
C GLY A 286 17.99 -9.79 -2.71
#